data_AF-A0A970ZCR2-F1
#
_entry.id   AF-A0A970ZCR2-F1
#
_cell.length_a   1.000
_cell.length_b   1.000
_cell.length_c   1.000
_cell.angle_alpha   90.00
_cell.angle_beta   90.00
_cell.angle_gamma   90.00
#
_symmetry.space_group_name_H-M   'P 1'
#
loop_
_entity.id
_entity.type
_entity.pdbx_description
1 polymer ?
#
loop_
_entity_poly.entity_id
_entity_poly.type
_entity_poly.pdbx_seq_one_letter_code
_entity_poly.pdbx_strand_id
1 'polypeptide(L)'
;MFLRVRLAIGYLINLVQTTLVLRAVLSWFYGVPFVAELYRMLCTLTDPIVEPFRKLLTRFPSARTLPIDLSVLFTLIALELLRILIV
;
A
#
# COMPACT_ATOMS: atom_id res chain seq x y z
N MET A 1 -21.33 6.46 19.93
CA MET A 1 -19.87 6.67 19.94
C MET A 1 -19.13 5.62 19.13
N PHE A 2 -19.32 4.32 19.40
CA PHE A 2 -18.66 3.21 18.68
C PHE A 2 -18.80 3.24 17.15
N LEU A 3 -19.98 3.57 16.60
CA LEU A 3 -20.18 3.66 15.15
C LEU A 3 -19.27 4.70 14.48
N ARG A 4 -19.11 5.88 15.10
CA ARG A 4 -18.27 6.96 14.54
C ARG A 4 -16.79 6.55 14.50
N VAL A 5 -16.33 5.80 15.50
CA VAL A 5 -14.96 5.28 15.55
C VAL A 5 -14.73 4.25 14.44
N ARG A 6 -15.66 3.31 14.24
CA ARG A 6 -15.57 2.31 13.15
C ARG A 6 -15.51 2.99 11.77
N LEU A 7 -16.35 4.01 11.55
CA LEU A 7 -16.32 4.80 10.32
C LEU A 7 -15.00 5.55 10.14
N ALA A 8 -14.47 6.19 11.19
CA ALA A 8 -13.18 6.87 11.13
C ALA A 8 -12.03 5.92 10.75
N ILE A 9 -12.02 4.70 11.32
CA ILE A 9 -11.06 3.65 10.94
C ILE A 9 -11.25 3.25 9.48
N GLY A 10 -12.49 3.06 9.03
CA GLY A 10 -12.79 2.75 7.64
C GLY A 10 -12.30 3.82 6.66
N TYR A 11 -12.46 5.11 7.00
CA TYR A 11 -11.93 6.22 6.19
C TYR A 11 -10.39 6.24 6.17
N LEU A 12 -9.74 5.97 7.30
CA LEU A 12 -8.29 5.90 7.37
C LEU A 12 -7.75 4.75 6.52
N ILE A 13 -8.35 3.56 6.60
CA ILE A 13 -7.97 2.41 5.77
C ILE A 13 -8.13 2.74 4.28
N ASN A 14 -9.27 3.32 3.89
CA ASN A 14 -9.51 3.71 2.50
C ASN A 14 -8.47 4.74 2.01
N LEU A 15 -8.11 5.74 2.83
CA LEU A 15 -7.08 6.72 2.50
C LEU A 15 -5.72 6.05 2.21
N VAL A 16 -5.33 5.10 3.06
CA VAL A 16 -4.09 4.33 2.87
C VAL A 16 -4.18 3.48 1.59
N GLN A 17 -5.30 2.79 1.35
CA GLN A 17 -5.51 1.98 0.14
C GLN A 17 -5.42 2.84 -1.12
N THR A 18 -6.07 4.01 -1.15
CA THR A 18 -5.98 4.95 -2.29
C THR A 18 -4.54 5.42 -2.51
N THR A 19 -3.80 5.68 -1.43
CA THR A 19 -2.39 6.09 -1.52
C THR A 19 -1.50 4.97 -2.09
N LEU A 20 -1.75 3.71 -1.72
CA LEU A 20 -1.06 2.55 -2.25
C LEU A 20 -1.37 2.32 -3.74
N VAL A 21 -2.63 2.48 -4.15
CA VAL A 21 -3.02 2.43 -5.56
C VAL A 21 -2.34 3.54 -6.35
N LEU A 22 -2.34 4.78 -5.83
CA LEU A 22 -1.65 5.90 -6.45
C LEU A 22 -0.15 5.62 -6.59
N ARG A 23 0.51 5.14 -5.54
CA ARG A 23 1.92 4.70 -5.58
C ARG A 23 2.16 3.68 -6.68
N ALA A 24 1.30 2.67 -6.80
CA ALA A 24 1.43 1.63 -7.82
C ALA A 24 1.32 2.22 -9.24
N VAL A 25 0.35 3.10 -9.49
CA VAL A 25 0.19 3.78 -10.78
C VAL A 25 1.39 4.67 -11.09
N LEU A 26 1.84 5.49 -10.13
CA LEU A 26 2.98 6.40 -10.32
C LEU A 26 4.30 5.65 -10.57
N SER A 27 4.44 4.41 -10.09
CA SER A 27 5.63 3.60 -10.32
C SER A 27 5.94 3.38 -11.81
N TRP A 28 4.92 3.34 -12.67
CA TRP A 28 5.08 3.22 -14.13
C TRP A 28 5.60 4.50 -14.78
N PHE A 29 5.40 5.65 -14.13
CA PHE A 29 5.78 6.97 -14.66
C PHE A 29 7.02 7.54 -13.96
N TYR A 30 7.82 6.69 -13.30
CA TYR A 30 9.01 7.11 -12.54
C TYR A 30 10.06 7.87 -13.37
N GLY A 31 10.01 7.81 -14.71
CA GLY A 31 10.87 8.58 -15.59
C GLY A 31 10.60 10.10 -15.62
N VAL A 32 9.45 10.57 -15.10
CA VAL A 32 9.12 12.00 -15.05
C VAL A 32 9.57 12.59 -13.70
N PRO A 33 10.41 13.64 -13.66
CA PRO A 33 11.02 14.13 -12.40
C PRO A 33 10.02 14.47 -11.29
N PHE A 34 8.94 15.18 -11.63
CA PHE A 34 7.88 15.52 -10.67
C PHE A 34 7.16 14.29 -10.12
N VAL A 35 6.90 13.30 -10.99
CA VAL A 35 6.23 12.05 -10.60
C VAL A 35 7.14 11.20 -9.71
N ALA A 36 8.44 11.17 -9.99
CA ALA A 36 9.41 10.46 -9.18
C ALA A 36 9.45 11.01 -7.75
N GLU A 37 9.39 12.34 -7.58
CA GLU A 37 9.39 12.96 -6.26
C GLU A 37 8.10 12.64 -5.49
N LEU A 38 6.94 12.78 -6.14
CA LEU A 38 5.66 12.38 -5.53
C LEU A 38 5.65 10.89 -5.16
N TYR A 39 6.13 10.02 -6.05
CA TYR A 39 6.26 8.58 -5.78
C TYR A 39 7.13 8.29 -4.56
N ARG A 40 8.28 8.97 -4.40
CA ARG A 40 9.14 8.81 -3.23
C ARG A 40 8.44 9.25 -1.96
N MET A 41 7.73 10.39 -1.98
CA MET A 41 6.93 10.84 -0.84
C MET A 41 5.88 9.80 -0.45
N LEU A 42 5.16 9.22 -1.43
CA LEU A 42 4.21 8.14 -1.17
C LEU A 42 4.89 6.89 -0.61
N CYS A 43 6.08 6.53 -1.10
CA CYS A 43 6.87 5.45 -0.54
C CYS A 43 7.20 5.71 0.93
N THR A 44 7.71 6.89 1.28
CA THR A 44 8.02 7.24 2.68
C THR A 44 6.81 7.11 3.60
N LEU A 45 5.62 7.49 3.15
CA LEU A 45 4.38 7.38 3.93
C LEU A 45 3.87 5.94 4.04
N THR A 46 4.01 5.14 2.98
CA THR A 46 3.38 3.82 2.90
C THR A 46 4.32 2.66 3.23
N ASP A 47 5.65 2.85 3.15
CA ASP A 47 6.64 1.81 3.42
C ASP A 47 6.53 1.20 4.82
N PRO A 48 6.25 1.94 5.91
CA PRO A 48 6.03 1.31 7.22
C PRO A 48 4.93 0.23 7.22
N ILE A 49 3.95 0.36 6.32
CA ILE A 49 2.82 -0.56 6.16
C ILE A 49 3.15 -1.68 5.16
N VAL A 50 3.90 -1.37 4.10
CA VAL A 50 4.26 -2.31 3.01
C VAL A 50 5.46 -3.20 3.38
N GLU A 51 6.42 -2.67 4.14
CA GLU A 51 7.69 -3.33 4.47
C GLU A 51 7.52 -4.68 5.19
N PRO A 52 6.57 -4.89 6.10
CA PRO A 52 6.28 -6.21 6.66
C PRO A 52 5.97 -7.25 5.57
N PHE A 53 5.16 -6.89 4.58
CA PHE A 53 4.82 -7.77 3.46
C PHE A 53 6.01 -7.96 2.52
N ARG A 54 6.82 -6.92 2.30
CA ARG A 54 8.06 -7.02 1.52
C ARG A 54 9.06 -7.98 2.17
N LYS A 55 9.22 -7.92 3.49
CA LYS A 55 10.05 -8.87 4.26
C LYS A 55 9.52 -10.31 4.21
N LEU A 56 8.21 -10.51 4.11
CA LEU A 56 7.62 -11.84 3.90
C LEU A 56 7.90 -12.36 2.49
N LEU A 57 7.71 -11.53 1.47
CA LEU A 57 7.89 -11.91 0.06
C LEU A 57 9.35 -12.13 -0.32
N THR A 58 10.28 -11.39 0.28
CA THR A 58 11.72 -11.60 0.05
C THR A 58 12.23 -12.98 0.47
N ARG A 59 11.47 -13.73 1.28
CA ARG A 59 11.74 -15.14 1.61
C ARG A 59 11.47 -16.10 0.45
N PHE A 60 10.70 -15.65 -0.56
CA PHE A 60 10.35 -16.43 -1.74
C PHE A 60 11.13 -15.90 -2.96
N PRO A 61 12.12 -16.64 -3.49
CA PRO A 61 12.93 -16.19 -4.62
C PRO A 61 12.09 -15.82 -5.86
N SER A 62 11.02 -16.57 -6.12
CA SER A 62 10.10 -16.37 -7.24
C SER A 62 9.32 -15.05 -7.18
N ALA A 63 9.19 -14.43 -6.01
CA ALA A 63 8.51 -13.15 -5.84
C ALA A 63 9.41 -11.95 -6.18
N ARG A 64 10.74 -12.13 -6.23
CA ARG A 64 11.70 -11.05 -6.56
C ARG A 64 11.88 -10.83 -8.05
N THR A 65 11.58 -11.83 -8.88
CA THR A 65 11.77 -11.76 -10.33
C THR A 65 10.60 -11.11 -11.06
N LEU A 66 9.53 -10.76 -10.35
CA LEU A 66 8.36 -10.14 -10.95
C LEU A 66 8.60 -8.63 -11.16
N PRO A 67 8.16 -8.08 -12.31
CA PRO A 67 8.27 -6.65 -12.61
C PRO A 67 7.31 -5.77 -11.78
N ILE A 68 6.47 -6.38 -10.95
CA ILE A 68 5.46 -5.72 -10.10
C ILE A 68 5.80 -5.93 -8.62
N ASP A 69 5.69 -4.87 -7.81
CA ASP A 69 5.86 -4.98 -6.36
C ASP A 69 4.63 -5.66 -5.73
N LEU A 70 4.69 -7.00 -5.66
CA LEU A 70 3.65 -7.80 -5.02
C LEU A 70 3.37 -7.36 -3.58
N SER A 71 4.34 -6.77 -2.88
CA SER A 71 4.18 -6.30 -1.50
C SER A 71 3.04 -5.31 -1.39
N VAL A 72 2.89 -4.41 -2.36
CA VAL A 72 1.79 -3.44 -2.41
C VAL A 72 0.44 -4.14 -2.57
N LEU A 73 0.36 -5.15 -3.44
CA LEU A 73 -0.86 -5.94 -3.64
C LEU A 73 -1.26 -6.70 -2.37
N PHE A 74 -0.32 -7.40 -1.73
CA PHE A 74 -0.60 -8.10 -0.47
C PHE A 74 -1.00 -7.12 0.65
N THR A 75 -0.40 -5.93 0.68
CA THR A 75 -0.79 -4.88 1.64
C THR A 75 -2.23 -4.42 1.40
N LEU A 76 -2.63 -4.20 0.14
CA LEU A 76 -4.01 -3.83 -0.21
C LEU A 76 -5.02 -4.90 0.22
N ILE A 77 -4.71 -6.19 -0.03
CA ILE A 77 -5.56 -7.32 0.37
C ILE A 77 -5.69 -7.36 1.90
N ALA A 78 -4.57 -7.24 2.63
CA ALA A 78 -4.58 -7.27 4.09
C ALA A 78 -5.40 -6.11 4.69
N LEU A 79 -5.27 -4.91 4.13
CA LEU A 79 -6.06 -3.74 4.54
C LEU A 79 -7.55 -3.92 4.25
N GLU A 80 -7.91 -4.54 3.13
CA GLU A 80 -9.33 -4.83 2.81
C GLU A 80 -9.92 -5.85 3.78
N LEU A 81 -9.18 -6.91 4.10
CA LEU A 81 -9.58 -7.89 5.12
C LEU A 81 -9.77 -7.22 6.49
N LEU A 82 -8.87 -6.32 6.87
CA LEU A 82 -8.99 -5.54 8.10
C LEU A 82 -10.24 -4.63 8.07
N ARG A 83 -10.55 -4.02 6.92
CA ARG A 83 -11.75 -3.18 6.77
C ARG A 83 -13.02 -4.02 6.96
N ILE A 84 -13.11 -5.19 6.31
CA ILE A 84 -14.26 -6.10 6.41
C ILE A 84 -14.45 -6.60 7.86
N LEU A 85 -13.36 -6.82 8.60
CA LEU A 85 -13.44 -7.28 9.99
C LEU A 85 -13.90 -6.17 10.95
N ILE A 86 -13.48 -4.93 10.69
CA ILE A 86 -13.73 -3.80 11.61
C ILE A 86 -15.03 -3.07 11.29
N VAL A 87 -15.36 -2.85 10.02
CA VAL A 87 -16.47 -1.98 9.56
C VAL A 87 -17.70 -2.82 9.25
#